data_AF-A0A8J5K612-F1
#
_entry.id   AF-A0A8J5K612-F1
#
_cell.length_a   1.000
_cell.length_b   1.000
_cell.length_c   1.000
_cell.angle_alpha   90.00
_cell.angle_beta   90.00
_cell.angle_gamma   90.00
#
_symmetry.space_group_name_H-M   'P 1'
#
loop_
_entity.id
_entity.type
_entity.pdbx_description
1 polymer ?
#
loop_
_entity_poly.entity_id
_entity_poly.type
_entity_poly.pdbx_seq_one_letter_code
_entity_poly.pdbx_strand_id
1 'polypeptide(L)'
;MKQEQSDNKNAALQKKVHEMDGLSVKLKKKLEEEENLLKNKEQDDSKKTYEITDLKNKLIKMQECIAKDEAAAVQREKMAVAQPNIAHGPMNLPNIENRGGCKSRNYGHGSIVCVCDTSHCDTFPPVQLPDAGEALIVTSSKAGLRWQLSTGIFLEHGNVIQPSLEVEVDSSVEYQKIIGFGGAFTDASGVNILSLPKTMQDMILKAYYSVDGLEYNLGRVPIGGTDFSTHPYTYDDLKDGDIDMDLSHFSLADEDLKYKIPLIHRALNLSSTPLKLFGSAWGAPAWMKDNNNISGKGKLLLKMYSTWADYHVRFIKSYGEHNITFWGLTTQNEPTDGLGGLVNFNAVGWTSEDQAKWIGQHFGPALHNNSLGHLTVMILDDNRFLLPKWVDDIMIDGDAAPYVSGVAIHWYSDWLTPTLTLDLTHERHPELFLLYTEACTGQWPWEPLKVVLGSWTRAEDYAVDIIENLEHWVSGWTDWNLALDVKGGPNWIKNFVDSPIIINAPKGEFYKQPMYYALAHFTKFLPEGSRRVALQSTYTGGTTSSLSHTAFVRPDNTTVLVFLNKGHDAMTARISDKRVGQLNLTVEPHTIITMAWKV
;
A
#
# COMPACT_ATOMS: atom_id res chain seq x y z
N MET A 1 16.01 8.33 45.10
CA MET A 1 16.83 8.08 43.89
C MET A 1 16.03 7.92 42.59
N LYS A 2 15.25 6.85 42.33
CA LYS A 2 14.50 6.74 41.04
C LYS A 2 13.31 7.71 40.91
N GLN A 3 12.58 7.96 42.00
CA GLN A 3 11.47 8.93 42.03
C GLN A 3 11.97 10.37 41.83
N GLU A 4 12.99 10.74 42.61
CA GLU A 4 13.66 12.04 42.56
C GLU A 4 14.30 12.36 41.20
N GLN A 5 14.78 11.34 40.47
CA GLN A 5 15.24 11.47 39.08
C GLN A 5 14.10 11.63 38.07
N SER A 6 12.91 11.08 38.36
CA SER A 6 11.71 11.22 37.54
C SER A 6 11.10 12.62 37.71
N ASP A 7 11.00 13.09 38.94
CA ASP A 7 10.44 14.39 39.29
C ASP A 7 11.30 15.54 38.72
N ASN A 8 12.64 15.42 38.80
CA ASN A 8 13.57 16.36 38.18
C ASN A 8 13.47 16.40 36.64
N LYS A 9 13.15 15.27 36.00
CA LYS A 9 12.94 15.21 34.53
C LYS A 9 11.60 15.81 34.12
N ASN A 10 10.57 15.70 34.95
CA ASN A 10 9.25 16.29 34.66
C ASN A 10 9.29 17.80 34.83
N ALA A 11 9.95 18.31 35.88
CA ALA A 11 10.17 19.74 36.08
C ALA A 11 10.98 20.39 34.94
N ALA A 12 11.99 19.68 34.41
CA ALA A 12 12.76 20.14 33.25
C ALA A 12 11.91 20.21 31.97
N LEU A 13 10.97 19.28 31.77
CA LEU A 13 10.08 19.24 30.62
C LEU A 13 9.02 20.36 30.68
N GLN A 14 8.41 20.57 31.85
CA GLN A 14 7.46 21.68 32.07
C GLN A 14 8.12 23.05 31.90
N LYS A 15 9.36 23.22 32.36
CA LYS A 15 10.13 24.45 32.14
C LYS A 15 10.39 24.69 30.64
N LYS A 16 10.71 23.64 29.89
CA LYS A 16 10.93 23.72 28.44
C LYS A 16 9.64 24.10 27.69
N VAL A 17 8.50 23.52 28.06
CA VAL A 17 7.17 23.90 27.50
C VAL A 17 6.91 25.39 27.74
N HIS A 18 7.11 25.88 28.96
CA HIS A 18 6.90 27.29 29.30
C HIS A 18 7.82 28.25 28.52
N GLU A 19 9.09 27.88 28.31
CA GLU A 19 10.02 28.66 27.49
C GLU A 19 9.60 28.69 26.01
N MET A 20 9.13 27.56 25.48
CA MET A 20 8.64 27.43 24.10
C MET A 20 7.33 28.18 23.87
N ASP A 21 6.41 28.18 24.83
CA ASP A 21 5.20 29.02 24.80
C ASP A 21 5.54 30.50 24.74
N GLY A 22 6.52 30.94 25.54
CA GLY A 22 7.01 32.32 25.50
C GLY A 22 7.59 32.72 24.13
N LEU A 23 8.27 31.80 23.44
CA LEU A 23 8.76 31.99 22.07
C LEU A 23 7.63 31.98 21.03
N SER A 24 6.63 31.12 21.21
CA SER A 24 5.42 31.04 20.37
C SER A 24 4.63 32.34 20.38
N VAL A 25 4.43 32.94 21.56
CA VAL A 25 3.77 34.25 21.69
C VAL A 25 4.55 35.35 20.98
N LYS A 26 5.88 35.39 21.11
CA LYS A 26 6.73 36.37 20.41
C LYS A 26 6.67 36.20 18.89
N LEU A 27 6.64 34.96 18.42
CA LEU A 27 6.58 34.65 16.99
C LEU A 27 5.22 35.00 16.38
N LYS A 28 4.11 34.75 17.11
CA LYS A 28 2.77 35.21 16.74
C LYS A 28 2.70 36.72 16.60
N LYS A 29 3.22 37.45 17.58
CA LYS A 29 3.24 38.93 17.52
C LYS A 29 4.03 39.44 16.32
N LYS A 30 5.18 38.84 16.03
CA LYS A 30 5.97 39.18 14.84
C LYS A 30 5.24 38.86 13.54
N LEU A 31 4.52 37.73 13.48
CA LEU A 31 3.70 37.36 12.32
C LEU A 31 2.58 38.39 12.10
N GLU A 32 1.87 38.81 13.15
CA GLU A 32 0.83 39.83 13.07
C GLU A 32 1.37 41.19 12.60
N GLU A 33 2.56 41.59 13.05
CA GLU A 33 3.24 42.81 12.59
C GLU A 33 3.57 42.74 11.09
N GLU A 34 4.09 41.61 10.60
CA GLU A 34 4.42 41.43 9.18
C GLU A 34 3.18 41.32 8.28
N GLU A 35 2.11 40.67 8.74
CA GLU A 35 0.83 40.60 8.01
C GLU A 35 0.16 41.98 7.91
N ASN A 36 0.25 42.81 8.95
CA ASN A 36 -0.25 44.18 8.91
C ASN A 36 0.58 45.09 7.98
N LEU A 37 1.89 44.86 7.90
CA LEU A 37 2.77 45.56 6.96
C LEU A 37 2.47 45.20 5.50
N LEU A 38 2.09 43.95 5.21
CA LEU A 38 1.69 43.52 3.87
C LEU A 38 0.33 44.13 3.45
N LYS A 39 -0.64 44.19 4.36
CA LYS A 39 -1.98 44.77 4.10
C LYS A 39 -1.96 46.25 3.74
N ASN A 40 -0.92 46.99 4.16
CA ASN A 40 -0.79 48.43 3.94
C ASN A 40 0.01 48.80 2.66
N LYS A 41 0.36 47.84 1.80
CA LYS A 41 1.04 48.09 0.52
C LYS A 41 0.09 47.85 -0.66
N GLU A 42 0.06 48.78 -1.61
CA GLU A 42 -0.77 48.72 -2.84
C GLU A 42 -0.15 47.87 -3.98
N GLN A 43 0.96 47.16 -3.74
CA GLN A 43 1.62 46.31 -4.74
C GLN A 43 2.12 44.98 -4.16
N ASP A 44 2.06 43.92 -4.96
CA ASP A 44 2.44 42.55 -4.61
C ASP A 44 3.94 42.43 -4.26
N ASP A 45 4.24 42.11 -3.00
CA ASP A 45 5.59 41.99 -2.44
C ASP A 45 5.90 40.52 -2.16
N SER A 46 6.26 39.78 -3.22
CA SER A 46 6.53 38.33 -3.20
C SER A 46 7.55 37.91 -2.13
N LYS A 47 8.51 38.78 -1.80
CA LYS A 47 9.49 38.54 -0.74
C LYS A 47 8.83 38.57 0.65
N LYS A 48 7.92 39.51 0.87
CA LYS A 48 7.16 39.65 2.12
C LYS A 48 6.18 38.48 2.32
N THR A 49 5.55 38.02 1.25
CA THR A 49 4.69 36.82 1.23
C THR A 49 5.48 35.55 1.62
N TYR A 50 6.72 35.42 1.13
CA TYR A 50 7.61 34.34 1.53
C TYR A 50 8.00 34.42 3.02
N GLU A 51 8.36 35.59 3.52
CA GLU A 51 8.71 35.81 4.94
C GLU A 51 7.54 35.48 5.89
N ILE A 52 6.31 35.85 5.52
CA ILE A 52 5.09 35.50 6.28
C ILE A 52 4.85 33.99 6.26
N THR A 53 5.06 33.34 5.11
CA THR A 53 4.90 31.88 4.97
C THR A 53 5.93 31.12 5.81
N ASP A 54 7.18 31.57 5.83
CA ASP A 54 8.24 31.00 6.69
C ASP A 54 7.93 31.18 8.19
N LEU A 55 7.42 32.35 8.59
CA LEU A 55 6.98 32.61 9.97
C LEU A 55 5.80 31.71 10.39
N LYS A 56 4.82 31.50 9.50
CA LYS A 56 3.70 30.57 9.73
C LYS A 56 4.19 29.13 9.94
N ASN A 57 5.08 28.66 9.06
CA ASN A 57 5.64 27.31 9.16
C ASN A 57 6.45 27.11 10.44
N LYS A 58 7.22 28.12 10.87
CA LYS A 58 7.94 28.08 12.15
C LYS A 58 7.00 28.05 13.35
N LEU A 59 5.90 28.79 13.29
CA LEU A 59 4.90 28.81 14.35
C LEU A 59 4.19 27.45 14.48
N ILE A 60 3.76 26.86 13.36
CA ILE A 60 3.13 25.53 13.33
C ILE A 60 4.06 24.48 13.93
N LYS A 61 5.31 24.40 13.47
CA LYS A 61 6.30 23.45 14.02
C LYS A 61 6.54 23.62 15.51
N MET A 62 6.54 24.87 16.00
CA MET A 62 6.74 25.13 17.41
C MET A 62 5.52 24.73 18.25
N GLN A 63 4.29 24.95 17.75
CA GLN A 63 3.06 24.50 18.38
C GLN A 63 2.94 22.97 18.41
N GLU A 64 3.37 22.27 17.36
CA GLU A 64 3.45 20.80 17.33
C GLU A 64 4.44 20.25 18.37
N CYS A 65 5.59 20.91 18.53
CA CYS A 65 6.58 20.52 19.54
C CYS A 65 6.06 20.76 20.97
N ILE A 66 5.36 21.87 21.21
CA ILE A 66 4.71 22.17 22.50
C ILE A 66 3.68 21.08 22.82
N ALA A 67 2.77 20.79 21.89
CA ALA A 67 1.73 19.77 22.08
C ALA A 67 2.32 18.38 22.35
N LYS A 68 3.42 18.03 21.69
CA LYS A 68 4.14 16.77 21.91
C LYS A 68 4.80 16.69 23.28
N ASP A 69 5.45 17.77 23.73
CA ASP A 69 6.10 17.82 25.03
C ASP A 69 5.07 17.90 26.18
N GLU A 70 3.93 18.57 25.99
CA GLU A 70 2.78 18.56 26.91
C GLU A 70 2.16 17.16 27.04
N ALA A 71 1.92 16.47 25.92
CA ALA A 71 1.42 15.10 25.93
C ALA A 71 2.38 14.15 26.67
N ALA A 72 3.70 14.33 26.48
CA ALA A 72 4.72 13.56 27.18
C ALA A 72 4.76 13.83 28.70
N ALA A 73 4.51 15.08 29.13
CA ALA A 73 4.41 15.45 30.54
C ALA A 73 3.17 14.83 31.21
N VAL A 74 2.02 14.92 30.55
CA VAL A 74 0.73 14.33 31.02
C VAL A 74 0.82 12.81 31.12
N GLN A 75 1.48 12.16 30.15
CA GLN A 75 1.64 10.71 30.16
C GLN A 75 2.56 10.23 31.30
N ARG A 76 3.58 11.01 31.66
CA ARG A 76 4.46 10.70 32.81
C ARG A 76 3.77 10.89 34.15
N GLU A 77 2.91 11.89 34.30
CA GLU A 77 2.09 12.05 35.50
C GLU A 77 1.09 10.90 35.67
N LYS A 78 0.46 10.43 34.58
CA LYS A 78 -0.44 9.27 34.62
C LYS A 78 0.27 7.96 34.98
N MET A 79 1.51 7.76 34.55
CA MET A 79 2.31 6.58 34.89
C MET A 79 2.80 6.57 36.36
N ALA A 80 2.88 7.73 37.02
CA ALA A 80 3.26 7.81 38.44
C ALA A 80 2.10 7.45 39.40
N VAL A 81 0.85 7.45 38.92
CA VAL A 81 -0.36 7.26 39.73
C VAL A 81 -0.97 5.84 39.58
N ALA A 82 -0.63 5.10 38.52
CA ALA A 82 -1.20 3.78 38.24
C ALA A 82 -0.25 2.61 38.58
N GLN A 83 -0.28 2.15 39.84
CA GLN A 83 0.05 0.76 40.18
C GLN A 83 -1.05 0.16 41.06
N PRO A 84 -1.90 -0.71 40.50
CA PRO A 84 -2.51 -1.78 41.27
C PRO A 84 -2.00 -3.16 40.81
N ASN A 85 -1.61 -3.97 41.79
CA ASN A 85 -1.38 -5.40 41.65
C ASN A 85 -2.69 -6.11 41.25
N ILE A 86 -2.76 -6.72 40.06
CA ILE A 86 -3.75 -7.74 39.75
C ILE A 86 -3.05 -8.89 39.01
N ALA A 87 -3.10 -10.08 39.61
CA ALA A 87 -2.68 -11.33 39.02
C ALA A 87 -3.78 -11.85 38.08
N HIS A 88 -3.45 -12.10 36.81
CA HIS A 88 -4.32 -12.82 35.88
C HIS A 88 -3.80 -14.25 35.68
N GLY A 89 -4.62 -15.24 36.01
CA GLY A 89 -4.41 -16.63 35.61
C GLY A 89 -4.79 -16.83 34.13
N PRO A 90 -4.15 -17.76 33.39
CA PRO A 90 -4.40 -17.93 31.97
C PRO A 90 -5.70 -18.71 31.73
N MET A 91 -6.55 -18.20 30.84
CA MET A 91 -7.60 -18.98 30.19
C MET A 91 -6.97 -19.80 29.06
N ASN A 92 -7.10 -21.12 29.12
CA ASN A 92 -6.68 -22.06 28.09
C ASN A 92 -7.68 -22.03 26.93
N LEU A 93 -7.27 -21.50 25.78
CA LEU A 93 -7.91 -21.75 24.48
C LEU A 93 -7.02 -22.71 23.67
N PRO A 94 -7.58 -23.66 22.93
CA PRO A 94 -6.79 -24.62 22.14
C PRO A 94 -6.08 -23.89 20.98
N ASN A 95 -4.76 -23.75 21.10
CA ASN A 95 -3.89 -23.22 20.03
C ASN A 95 -3.83 -24.22 18.86
N ILE A 96 -4.36 -23.82 17.70
CA ILE A 96 -3.98 -24.44 16.43
C ILE A 96 -2.70 -23.71 16.00
N GLU A 97 -1.53 -24.30 16.29
CA GLU A 97 -0.23 -23.66 16.05
C GLU A 97 0.10 -23.55 14.55
N ASN A 98 0.62 -22.39 14.14
CA ASN A 98 1.24 -22.19 12.83
C ASN A 98 2.40 -23.18 12.63
N ARG A 99 2.49 -23.85 11.48
CA ARG A 99 3.62 -24.75 11.19
C ARG A 99 4.93 -23.93 11.20
N GLY A 100 5.88 -24.36 12.01
CA GLY A 100 7.17 -23.69 12.21
C GLY A 100 7.13 -22.53 13.21
N GLY A 101 6.09 -21.71 13.23
CA GLY A 101 5.99 -20.55 14.13
C GLY A 101 7.04 -19.45 13.84
N CYS A 102 6.69 -18.21 14.19
CA CYS A 102 7.55 -17.05 13.98
C CYS A 102 8.82 -17.12 14.86
N LYS A 103 10.00 -17.24 14.25
CA LYS A 103 11.28 -17.02 14.93
C LYS A 103 11.49 -15.52 15.12
N SER A 104 10.93 -15.00 16.21
CA SER A 104 10.80 -13.56 16.44
C SER A 104 12.15 -12.87 16.72
N ARG A 105 12.30 -11.65 16.19
CA ARG A 105 13.41 -10.74 16.54
C ARG A 105 12.90 -9.31 16.63
N ASN A 106 13.23 -8.64 17.74
CA ASN A 106 12.86 -7.23 17.97
C ASN A 106 14.08 -6.33 17.70
N TYR A 107 13.91 -5.33 16.83
CA TYR A 107 14.94 -4.33 16.50
C TYR A 107 14.72 -2.98 17.20
N GLY A 108 13.73 -2.88 18.10
CA GLY A 108 13.43 -1.65 18.85
C GLY A 108 12.46 -0.70 18.15
N HIS A 109 11.76 -1.15 17.11
CA HIS A 109 10.90 -0.31 16.27
C HIS A 109 9.39 -0.57 16.44
N GLY A 110 8.98 -0.99 17.64
CA GLY A 110 7.58 -1.08 18.03
C GLY A 110 6.96 -2.47 17.93
N SER A 111 7.57 -3.43 17.21
CA SER A 111 7.21 -4.86 17.24
C SER A 111 8.38 -5.75 16.77
N ILE A 112 8.08 -6.98 16.39
CA ILE A 112 9.02 -8.00 15.91
C ILE A 112 8.95 -8.19 14.39
N VAL A 113 10.06 -8.66 13.81
CA VAL A 113 10.05 -9.39 12.53
C VAL A 113 10.09 -10.89 12.79
N CYS A 114 9.68 -11.68 11.80
CA CYS A 114 9.92 -13.13 11.80
C CYS A 114 11.11 -13.44 10.91
N VAL A 115 12.14 -14.07 11.49
CA VAL A 115 13.40 -14.37 10.83
C VAL A 115 13.29 -15.71 10.12
N CYS A 116 13.60 -15.70 8.82
CA CYS A 116 13.72 -16.90 8.02
C CYS A 116 15.17 -17.10 7.59
N ASP A 117 15.64 -18.35 7.64
CA ASP A 117 16.96 -18.80 7.22
C ASP A 117 16.84 -20.15 6.50
N THR A 118 17.96 -20.75 6.09
CA THR A 118 17.95 -22.03 5.36
C THR A 118 17.28 -23.20 6.13
N SER A 119 17.19 -23.11 7.45
CA SER A 119 16.62 -24.16 8.32
C SER A 119 15.18 -23.91 8.73
N HIS A 120 14.73 -22.65 8.68
CA HIS A 120 13.47 -22.25 9.29
C HIS A 120 12.80 -21.10 8.55
N CYS A 121 11.49 -21.20 8.33
CA CYS A 121 10.64 -20.05 8.02
C CYS A 121 9.20 -20.37 8.43
N ASP A 122 8.49 -19.39 8.98
CA ASP A 122 7.09 -19.55 9.34
C ASP A 122 6.18 -19.54 8.09
N THR A 123 5.13 -20.34 8.13
CA THR A 123 4.12 -20.46 7.07
C THR A 123 2.71 -20.38 7.65
N PHE A 124 1.73 -20.04 6.82
CA PHE A 124 0.34 -20.09 7.23
C PHE A 124 -0.23 -21.50 6.98
N PRO A 125 -1.00 -22.06 7.92
CA PRO A 125 -1.80 -23.23 7.62
C PRO A 125 -2.90 -22.88 6.59
N PRO A 126 -3.38 -23.84 5.79
CA PRO A 126 -4.56 -23.64 4.96
C PRO A 126 -5.75 -23.13 5.80
N VAL A 127 -6.50 -22.16 5.27
CA VAL A 127 -7.69 -21.63 5.95
C VAL A 127 -8.75 -22.73 6.03
N GLN A 128 -8.95 -23.26 7.23
CA GLN A 128 -10.00 -24.24 7.52
C GLN A 128 -11.11 -23.55 8.30
N LEU A 129 -12.28 -23.44 7.68
CA LEU A 129 -13.46 -22.84 8.31
C LEU A 129 -14.13 -23.84 9.25
N PRO A 130 -14.57 -23.41 10.44
CA PRO A 130 -15.28 -24.28 11.38
C PRO A 130 -16.69 -24.64 10.88
N ASP A 131 -17.43 -25.37 11.71
CA ASP A 131 -18.81 -25.77 11.44
C ASP A 131 -19.77 -24.57 11.45
N ALA A 132 -20.97 -24.73 10.87
CA ALA A 132 -21.98 -23.67 10.84
C ALA A 132 -22.35 -23.21 12.26
N GLY A 133 -22.42 -21.89 12.47
CA GLY A 133 -22.61 -21.28 13.79
C GLY A 133 -21.31 -20.95 14.53
N GLU A 134 -20.15 -21.32 13.98
CA GLU A 134 -18.83 -20.93 14.49
C GLU A 134 -18.10 -19.99 13.51
N ALA A 135 -17.21 -19.17 14.06
CA ALA A 135 -16.30 -18.30 13.30
C ALA A 135 -14.85 -18.70 13.54
N LEU A 136 -14.07 -18.78 12.46
CA LEU A 136 -12.61 -18.71 12.54
C LEU A 136 -12.22 -17.28 12.87
N ILE A 137 -11.31 -17.09 13.82
CA ILE A 137 -10.78 -15.79 14.19
C ILE A 137 -9.25 -15.84 14.03
N VAL A 138 -8.71 -14.90 13.29
CA VAL A 138 -7.27 -14.79 13.03
C VAL A 138 -6.77 -13.46 13.53
N THR A 139 -5.72 -13.45 14.35
CA THR A 139 -5.24 -12.27 15.05
C THR A 139 -3.75 -12.04 14.82
N SER A 140 -3.39 -10.80 14.46
CA SER A 140 -2.01 -10.30 14.51
C SER A 140 -1.97 -9.01 15.33
N SER A 141 -0.92 -8.82 16.13
CA SER A 141 -0.84 -7.65 17.02
C SER A 141 0.57 -7.10 17.17
N LYS A 142 0.64 -5.84 17.62
CA LYS A 142 1.89 -5.17 18.00
C LYS A 142 2.68 -5.96 19.05
N ALA A 143 1.97 -6.61 19.98
CA ALA A 143 2.55 -7.43 21.05
C ALA A 143 3.29 -8.68 20.55
N GLY A 144 3.13 -9.05 19.27
CA GLY A 144 3.90 -10.12 18.65
C GLY A 144 3.07 -11.30 18.16
N LEU A 145 1.73 -11.24 18.25
CA LEU A 145 0.88 -12.22 17.59
C LEU A 145 1.06 -12.11 16.07
N ARG A 146 1.24 -13.26 15.41
CA ARG A 146 1.46 -13.37 13.98
C ARG A 146 0.55 -14.46 13.46
N TRP A 147 -0.60 -14.05 12.92
CA TRP A 147 -1.58 -14.96 12.34
C TRP A 147 -2.03 -16.06 13.32
N GLN A 148 -2.34 -15.68 14.56
CA GLN A 148 -2.79 -16.65 15.56
C GLN A 148 -4.25 -17.02 15.30
N LEU A 149 -4.55 -18.31 15.27
CA LEU A 149 -5.90 -18.83 15.06
C LEU A 149 -6.62 -19.07 16.40
N SER A 150 -7.90 -18.72 16.45
CA SER A 150 -8.85 -19.10 17.49
C SER A 150 -10.24 -19.27 16.86
N THR A 151 -11.23 -19.68 17.66
CA THR A 151 -12.63 -19.79 17.22
C THR A 151 -13.55 -19.00 18.14
N GLY A 152 -14.70 -18.60 17.60
CA GLY A 152 -15.80 -18.03 18.37
C GLY A 152 -17.13 -18.64 17.94
N ILE A 153 -18.14 -18.56 18.80
CA ILE A 153 -19.46 -19.16 18.59
C ILE A 153 -20.49 -18.06 18.47
N PHE A 154 -21.33 -18.13 17.43
CA PHE A 154 -22.51 -17.29 17.32
C PHE A 154 -23.64 -17.85 18.18
N LEU A 155 -24.32 -16.96 18.90
CA LEU A 155 -25.46 -17.26 19.75
C LEU A 155 -26.72 -16.61 19.18
N GLU A 156 -27.85 -17.29 19.24
CA GLU A 156 -29.15 -16.74 18.77
C GLU A 156 -29.55 -15.47 19.54
N HIS A 157 -29.20 -15.41 20.83
CA HIS A 157 -29.45 -14.27 21.70
C HIS A 157 -28.12 -13.88 22.36
N GLY A 158 -27.65 -12.66 22.12
CA GLY A 158 -26.44 -12.15 22.75
C GLY A 158 -26.59 -12.07 24.27
N ASN A 159 -25.50 -12.36 24.99
CA ASN A 159 -25.42 -12.06 26.41
C ASN A 159 -25.68 -10.57 26.66
N VAL A 160 -26.22 -10.23 27.85
CA VAL A 160 -26.42 -8.84 28.34
C VAL A 160 -25.07 -8.20 28.65
N ILE A 161 -24.27 -7.98 27.61
CA ILE A 161 -23.05 -7.18 27.63
C ILE A 161 -23.44 -5.84 26.99
N GLN A 162 -22.90 -4.73 27.50
CA GLN A 162 -22.99 -3.43 26.84
C GLN A 162 -21.77 -3.32 25.92
N PRO A 163 -21.88 -3.60 24.61
CA PRO A 163 -20.73 -3.55 23.73
C PRO A 163 -20.35 -2.09 23.45
N SER A 164 -19.06 -1.82 23.34
CA SER A 164 -18.53 -0.53 22.89
C SER A 164 -18.84 -0.27 21.42
N LEU A 165 -19.00 -1.35 20.64
CA LEU A 165 -19.29 -1.33 19.22
C LEU A 165 -20.30 -2.42 18.88
N GLU A 166 -21.36 -2.07 18.16
CA GLU A 166 -22.22 -3.03 17.47
C GLU A 166 -21.92 -2.99 15.98
N VAL A 167 -21.72 -4.16 15.38
CA VAL A 167 -21.49 -4.33 13.95
C VAL A 167 -22.54 -5.28 13.39
N GLU A 168 -23.31 -4.84 12.41
CA GLU A 168 -24.28 -5.65 11.68
C GLU A 168 -23.82 -5.85 10.24
N VAL A 169 -23.59 -7.10 9.84
CA VAL A 169 -23.28 -7.46 8.46
C VAL A 169 -24.58 -7.69 7.69
N ASP A 170 -24.75 -6.99 6.57
CA ASP A 170 -25.88 -7.17 5.66
C ASP A 170 -25.39 -7.65 4.29
N SER A 171 -25.40 -8.98 4.11
CA SER A 171 -25.01 -9.62 2.85
C SER A 171 -26.01 -9.43 1.71
N SER A 172 -27.16 -8.79 1.94
CA SER A 172 -28.16 -8.55 0.88
C SER A 172 -27.83 -7.34 0.00
N VAL A 173 -26.92 -6.46 0.47
CA VAL A 173 -26.42 -5.31 -0.27
C VAL A 173 -24.95 -5.57 -0.63
N GLU A 174 -24.69 -5.74 -1.92
CA GLU A 174 -23.36 -6.00 -2.47
C GLU A 174 -22.81 -4.76 -3.19
N TYR A 175 -21.48 -4.63 -3.20
CA TYR A 175 -20.74 -3.58 -3.89
C TYR A 175 -19.79 -4.19 -4.94
N GLN A 176 -18.55 -3.71 -5.04
CA GLN A 176 -17.55 -4.19 -5.98
C GLN A 176 -17.08 -5.62 -5.69
N LYS A 177 -16.59 -6.28 -6.75
CA LYS A 177 -15.89 -7.56 -6.66
C LYS A 177 -14.40 -7.34 -6.51
N ILE A 178 -13.77 -8.16 -5.68
CA ILE A 178 -12.32 -8.23 -5.55
C ILE A 178 -11.72 -8.86 -6.81
N ILE A 179 -10.83 -8.13 -7.47
CA ILE A 179 -9.95 -8.57 -8.56
C ILE A 179 -8.76 -9.34 -7.98
N GLY A 180 -8.13 -8.81 -6.93
CA GLY A 180 -7.00 -9.48 -6.28
C GLY A 180 -6.04 -8.58 -5.51
N PHE A 181 -4.96 -9.20 -5.05
CA PHE A 181 -3.87 -8.57 -4.31
C PHE A 181 -2.52 -9.09 -4.80
N GLY A 182 -1.49 -8.26 -4.76
CA GLY A 182 -0.20 -8.62 -5.33
C GLY A 182 0.97 -7.75 -4.90
N GLY A 183 2.07 -7.90 -5.65
CA GLY A 183 3.26 -7.06 -5.55
C GLY A 183 3.98 -6.95 -6.91
N ALA A 184 5.03 -6.15 -6.98
CA ALA A 184 5.77 -5.88 -8.21
C ALA A 184 7.04 -6.73 -8.37
N PHE A 185 7.19 -7.31 -9.56
CA PHE A 185 8.41 -7.99 -10.01
C PHE A 185 9.44 -6.96 -10.52
N THR A 186 9.94 -6.12 -9.61
CA THR A 186 11.01 -5.15 -9.92
C THR A 186 12.37 -5.82 -10.05
N ASP A 187 13.30 -5.16 -10.74
CA ASP A 187 14.69 -5.61 -10.84
C ASP A 187 15.31 -5.75 -9.45
N ALA A 188 15.06 -4.79 -8.55
CA ALA A 188 15.50 -4.84 -7.17
C ALA A 188 15.01 -6.09 -6.42
N SER A 189 13.73 -6.44 -6.57
CA SER A 189 13.19 -7.68 -5.99
C SER A 189 13.90 -8.90 -6.55
N GLY A 190 14.13 -8.91 -7.86
CA GLY A 190 14.86 -9.95 -8.56
C GLY A 190 16.30 -10.14 -8.06
N VAL A 191 17.07 -9.06 -8.03
CA VAL A 191 18.45 -9.02 -7.55
C VAL A 191 18.54 -9.52 -6.10
N ASN A 192 17.67 -9.05 -5.21
CA ASN A 192 17.71 -9.45 -3.81
C ASN A 192 17.33 -10.92 -3.61
N ILE A 193 16.22 -11.37 -4.20
CA ILE A 193 15.78 -12.76 -4.06
C ILE A 193 16.87 -13.69 -4.60
N LEU A 194 17.37 -13.45 -5.80
CA LEU A 194 18.34 -14.33 -6.45
C LEU A 194 19.74 -14.27 -5.84
N SER A 195 20.02 -13.31 -4.95
CA SER A 195 21.25 -13.29 -4.13
C SER A 195 21.30 -14.37 -3.05
N LEU A 196 20.16 -14.97 -2.68
CA LEU A 196 20.07 -16.00 -1.65
C LEU A 196 20.24 -17.42 -2.22
N PRO A 197 20.57 -18.43 -1.38
CA PRO A 197 20.52 -19.83 -1.79
C PRO A 197 19.13 -20.24 -2.28
N LYS A 198 19.07 -21.17 -3.24
CA LYS A 198 17.83 -21.62 -3.89
C LYS A 198 16.71 -21.98 -2.91
N THR A 199 17.03 -22.64 -1.81
CA THR A 199 16.06 -23.00 -0.76
C THR A 199 15.36 -21.79 -0.15
N MET A 200 16.11 -20.72 0.15
CA MET A 200 15.55 -19.48 0.68
C MET A 200 14.78 -18.70 -0.38
N GLN A 201 15.24 -18.71 -1.64
CA GLN A 201 14.47 -18.16 -2.75
C GLN A 201 13.09 -18.83 -2.86
N ASP A 202 13.05 -20.17 -2.76
CA ASP A 202 11.81 -20.94 -2.80
C ASP A 202 10.91 -20.60 -1.60
N MET A 203 11.48 -20.39 -0.41
CA MET A 203 10.72 -19.95 0.77
C MET A 203 10.07 -18.58 0.56
N ILE A 204 10.77 -17.62 -0.05
CA ILE A 204 10.22 -16.27 -0.32
C ILE A 204 9.09 -16.35 -1.34
N LEU A 205 9.28 -17.05 -2.46
CA LEU A 205 8.23 -17.17 -3.46
C LEU A 205 7.01 -17.93 -2.93
N LYS A 206 7.22 -18.98 -2.11
CA LYS A 206 6.13 -19.64 -1.40
C LYS A 206 5.41 -18.71 -0.44
N ALA A 207 6.15 -17.86 0.28
CA ALA A 207 5.58 -16.89 1.20
C ALA A 207 4.61 -15.93 0.51
N TYR A 208 4.81 -15.60 -0.77
CA TYR A 208 3.89 -14.75 -1.54
C TYR A 208 2.81 -15.53 -2.28
N TYR A 209 3.18 -16.56 -3.05
CA TYR A 209 2.30 -17.11 -4.09
C TYR A 209 1.68 -18.47 -3.76
N SER A 210 2.21 -19.20 -2.76
CA SER A 210 1.68 -20.53 -2.43
C SER A 210 0.54 -20.49 -1.43
N VAL A 211 -0.20 -21.61 -1.32
CA VAL A 211 -1.28 -21.81 -0.33
C VAL A 211 -0.83 -21.63 1.12
N ASP A 212 0.45 -21.90 1.40
CA ASP A 212 1.08 -21.74 2.72
C ASP A 212 1.62 -20.31 2.97
N GLY A 213 1.39 -19.38 2.02
CA GLY A 213 1.81 -17.98 2.03
C GLY A 213 0.63 -17.01 1.83
N LEU A 214 0.85 -15.87 1.18
CA LEU A 214 -0.18 -14.84 0.97
C LEU A 214 -1.19 -15.20 -0.14
N GLU A 215 -0.91 -16.19 -0.98
CA GLU A 215 -1.74 -16.50 -2.17
C GLU A 215 -1.98 -15.27 -3.06
N TYR A 216 -0.94 -14.45 -3.26
CA TYR A 216 -0.98 -13.35 -4.23
C TYR A 216 -1.45 -13.85 -5.60
N ASN A 217 -2.41 -13.13 -6.17
CA ASN A 217 -3.01 -13.41 -7.46
C ASN A 217 -2.91 -12.22 -8.44
N LEU A 218 -2.26 -11.13 -8.04
CA LEU A 218 -1.80 -10.05 -8.93
C LEU A 218 -0.27 -9.98 -8.96
N GLY A 219 0.28 -9.55 -10.09
CA GLY A 219 1.70 -9.26 -10.26
C GLY A 219 1.94 -8.08 -11.20
N ARG A 220 2.51 -7.00 -10.68
CA ARG A 220 2.93 -5.85 -11.49
C ARG A 220 4.29 -6.13 -12.10
N VAL A 221 4.45 -5.93 -13.40
CA VAL A 221 5.72 -6.15 -14.11
C VAL A 221 6.13 -4.83 -14.78
N PRO A 222 7.25 -4.22 -14.35
CA PRO A 222 7.77 -3.06 -15.05
C PRO A 222 8.11 -3.35 -16.52
N ILE A 223 7.83 -2.39 -17.40
CA ILE A 223 8.23 -2.43 -18.81
C ILE A 223 9.49 -1.57 -18.93
N GLY A 224 10.65 -2.21 -19.02
CA GLY A 224 11.96 -1.57 -18.94
C GLY A 224 12.39 -1.30 -17.50
N GLY A 225 13.34 -0.39 -17.34
CA GLY A 225 13.88 0.00 -16.04
C GLY A 225 13.02 1.00 -15.28
N THR A 226 13.14 0.98 -13.95
CA THR A 226 12.46 1.85 -13.00
C THR A 226 13.48 2.56 -12.12
N ASP A 227 13.06 3.32 -11.10
CA ASP A 227 13.97 3.77 -10.04
C ASP A 227 14.56 2.57 -9.25
N PHE A 228 13.79 1.50 -9.04
CA PHE A 228 14.20 0.20 -8.48
C PHE A 228 14.93 -0.72 -9.48
N SER A 229 15.64 -0.13 -10.43
CA SER A 229 16.65 -0.79 -11.26
C SER A 229 18.06 -0.41 -10.81
N THR A 230 19.08 -1.12 -11.30
CA THR A 230 20.49 -0.80 -10.98
C THR A 230 21.07 0.32 -11.84
N HIS A 231 20.45 0.59 -12.98
CA HIS A 231 20.71 1.71 -13.89
C HIS A 231 19.42 2.06 -14.66
N PRO A 232 19.32 3.24 -15.27
CA PRO A 232 18.23 3.53 -16.21
C PRO A 232 18.42 2.73 -17.50
N TYR A 233 17.34 2.16 -18.04
CA TYR A 233 17.31 1.52 -19.35
C TYR A 233 15.88 1.40 -19.90
N THR A 234 15.79 1.18 -21.21
CA THR A 234 14.60 0.71 -21.93
C THR A 234 14.95 -0.51 -22.79
N TYR A 235 13.99 -1.02 -23.55
CA TYR A 235 14.21 -2.14 -24.47
C TYR A 235 14.74 -1.69 -25.84
N ASP A 236 14.91 -0.38 -26.07
CA ASP A 236 15.33 0.18 -27.36
C ASP A 236 16.20 1.43 -27.20
N ASP A 237 17.21 1.32 -26.34
CA ASP A 237 18.19 2.38 -26.09
C ASP A 237 19.25 2.43 -27.20
N LEU A 238 19.39 3.60 -27.82
CA LEU A 238 20.30 3.85 -28.94
C LEU A 238 21.36 4.89 -28.58
N LYS A 239 22.32 5.10 -29.49
CA LYS A 239 23.27 6.21 -29.37
C LYS A 239 22.57 7.54 -29.61
N ASP A 240 23.08 8.59 -28.97
CA ASP A 240 22.56 9.95 -29.12
C ASP A 240 22.44 10.36 -30.60
N GLY A 241 21.23 10.71 -31.01
CA GLY A 241 20.91 11.16 -32.37
C GLY A 241 20.33 10.08 -33.29
N ASP A 242 20.40 8.80 -32.91
CA ASP A 242 19.78 7.71 -33.65
C ASP A 242 18.28 7.58 -33.31
N ILE A 243 17.48 7.06 -34.24
CA ILE A 243 16.04 6.77 -34.08
C ILE A 243 15.72 5.39 -34.64
N ASP A 244 14.75 4.69 -34.03
CA ASP A 244 14.34 3.35 -34.46
C ASP A 244 12.81 3.23 -34.51
N MET A 245 12.18 3.94 -35.44
CA MET A 245 10.71 4.04 -35.50
C MET A 245 10.00 2.71 -35.79
N ASP A 246 10.69 1.73 -36.38
CA ASP A 246 10.17 0.39 -36.61
C ASP A 246 10.50 -0.59 -35.47
N LEU A 247 11.24 -0.15 -34.44
CA LEU A 247 11.68 -0.92 -33.27
C LEU A 247 12.53 -2.13 -33.64
N SER A 248 13.33 -2.04 -34.71
CA SER A 248 14.21 -3.12 -35.17
C SER A 248 15.26 -3.59 -34.15
N HIS A 249 15.64 -2.76 -33.17
CA HIS A 249 16.60 -3.03 -32.11
C HIS A 249 15.95 -3.37 -30.76
N PHE A 250 14.61 -3.35 -30.70
CA PHE A 250 13.87 -3.74 -29.49
C PHE A 250 14.30 -5.13 -29.00
N SER A 251 14.73 -5.21 -27.74
CA SER A 251 15.06 -6.48 -27.08
C SER A 251 14.80 -6.42 -25.59
N LEU A 252 14.35 -7.54 -25.01
CA LEU A 252 14.25 -7.66 -23.56
C LEU A 252 15.64 -7.53 -22.93
N ALA A 253 15.69 -6.84 -21.79
CA ALA A 253 16.95 -6.59 -21.09
C ALA A 253 17.41 -7.85 -20.34
N ASP A 254 18.68 -7.82 -19.93
CA ASP A 254 19.25 -8.88 -19.09
C ASP A 254 18.46 -9.05 -17.78
N GLU A 255 17.93 -7.97 -17.23
CA GLU A 255 17.08 -7.92 -16.04
C GLU A 255 15.80 -8.76 -16.22
N ASP A 256 15.15 -8.70 -17.38
CA ASP A 256 13.99 -9.55 -17.68
C ASP A 256 14.37 -11.02 -17.69
N LEU A 257 15.41 -11.35 -18.46
CA LEU A 257 15.82 -12.72 -18.73
C LEU A 257 16.44 -13.41 -17.51
N LYS A 258 17.18 -12.67 -16.69
CA LYS A 258 17.89 -13.20 -15.52
C LYS A 258 17.05 -13.14 -14.25
N TYR A 259 16.16 -12.15 -14.12
CA TYR A 259 15.46 -11.90 -12.87
C TYR A 259 13.94 -12.06 -12.98
N LYS A 260 13.27 -11.23 -13.80
CA LYS A 260 11.80 -11.12 -13.79
C LYS A 260 11.15 -12.39 -14.33
N ILE A 261 11.49 -12.83 -15.53
CA ILE A 261 10.89 -13.99 -16.20
C ILE A 261 11.08 -15.27 -15.37
N PRO A 262 12.29 -15.62 -14.88
CA PRO A 262 12.46 -16.82 -14.05
C PRO A 262 11.65 -16.79 -12.75
N LEU A 263 11.49 -15.63 -12.11
CA LEU A 263 10.71 -15.51 -10.88
C LEU A 263 9.21 -15.55 -11.15
N ILE A 264 8.73 -14.94 -12.23
CA ILE A 264 7.34 -15.01 -12.67
C ILE A 264 6.94 -16.46 -12.95
N HIS A 265 7.75 -17.24 -13.68
CA HIS A 265 7.46 -18.67 -13.89
C HIS A 265 7.35 -19.46 -12.59
N ARG A 266 8.24 -19.19 -11.63
CA ARG A 266 8.19 -19.87 -10.33
C ARG A 266 6.96 -19.45 -9.54
N ALA A 267 6.54 -18.19 -9.59
CA ALA A 267 5.31 -17.71 -8.98
C ALA A 267 4.08 -18.40 -9.61
N LEU A 268 3.98 -18.40 -10.94
CA LEU A 268 2.91 -19.08 -11.69
C LEU A 268 2.77 -20.57 -11.31
N ASN A 269 3.90 -21.27 -11.12
CA ASN A 269 3.91 -22.68 -10.73
C ASN A 269 3.54 -22.93 -9.26
N LEU A 270 3.66 -21.92 -8.40
CA LEU A 270 3.34 -22.02 -6.97
C LEU A 270 1.90 -21.61 -6.67
N SER A 271 1.31 -20.74 -7.50
CA SER A 271 -0.05 -20.26 -7.35
C SER A 271 -1.08 -21.36 -7.58
N SER A 272 -2.02 -21.50 -6.65
CA SER A 272 -3.18 -22.40 -6.76
C SER A 272 -4.28 -21.83 -7.64
N THR A 273 -4.26 -20.52 -7.89
CA THR A 273 -5.20 -19.76 -8.72
C THR A 273 -4.47 -19.03 -9.84
N PRO A 274 -5.15 -18.63 -10.94
CA PRO A 274 -4.53 -17.86 -11.99
C PRO A 274 -3.95 -16.54 -11.47
N LEU A 275 -2.65 -16.32 -11.71
CA LEU A 275 -1.96 -15.06 -11.41
C LEU A 275 -2.18 -14.07 -12.56
N LYS A 276 -2.84 -12.94 -12.28
CA LYS A 276 -3.02 -11.86 -13.25
C LYS A 276 -1.81 -10.93 -13.25
N LEU A 277 -1.06 -10.95 -14.35
CA LEU A 277 0.06 -10.05 -14.55
C LEU A 277 -0.38 -8.77 -15.26
N PHE A 278 0.08 -7.61 -14.82
CA PHE A 278 -0.10 -6.37 -15.56
C PHE A 278 1.20 -5.60 -15.74
N GLY A 279 1.38 -5.00 -16.92
CA GLY A 279 2.57 -4.23 -17.25
C GLY A 279 2.38 -2.72 -17.03
N SER A 280 3.42 -2.03 -16.58
CA SER A 280 3.46 -0.55 -16.53
C SER A 280 4.84 -0.05 -16.96
N ALA A 281 4.89 0.94 -17.85
CA ALA A 281 6.12 1.55 -18.32
C ALA A 281 6.44 2.83 -17.54
N TRP A 282 7.70 3.01 -17.14
CA TRP A 282 8.17 4.24 -16.49
C TRP A 282 8.72 5.24 -17.49
N GLY A 283 9.61 4.79 -18.37
CA GLY A 283 10.33 5.64 -19.31
C GLY A 283 10.22 5.10 -20.72
N ALA A 284 10.09 6.02 -21.68
CA ALA A 284 10.31 5.72 -23.08
C ALA A 284 11.79 5.91 -23.46
N PRO A 285 12.28 5.26 -24.53
CA PRO A 285 13.61 5.51 -25.05
C PRO A 285 13.87 7.00 -25.23
N ALA A 286 15.08 7.46 -24.91
CA ALA A 286 15.41 8.89 -24.89
C ALA A 286 15.08 9.60 -26.21
N TRP A 287 15.35 8.94 -27.34
CA TRP A 287 15.10 9.46 -28.69
C TRP A 287 13.61 9.64 -29.03
N MET A 288 12.69 9.08 -28.23
CA MET A 288 11.25 9.32 -28.37
C MET A 288 10.77 10.59 -27.66
N LYS A 289 11.57 11.17 -26.76
CA LYS A 289 11.18 12.25 -25.86
C LYS A 289 11.73 13.61 -26.29
N ASP A 290 11.00 14.67 -25.97
CA ASP A 290 11.36 16.07 -26.28
C ASP A 290 12.62 16.57 -25.55
N ASN A 291 12.94 15.97 -24.40
CA ASN A 291 14.12 16.26 -23.60
C ASN A 291 15.34 15.40 -23.97
N ASN A 292 15.19 14.46 -24.92
CA ASN A 292 16.20 13.46 -25.30
C ASN A 292 16.84 12.75 -24.09
N ASN A 293 16.05 12.44 -23.06
CA ASN A 293 16.53 11.80 -21.83
C ASN A 293 15.47 10.87 -21.25
N ILE A 294 15.88 9.70 -20.78
CA ILE A 294 15.00 8.71 -20.14
C ILE A 294 14.35 9.24 -18.84
N SER A 295 15.05 10.10 -18.09
CA SER A 295 14.58 10.62 -16.81
C SER A 295 14.11 12.07 -16.85
N GLY A 296 13.42 12.47 -15.78
CA GLY A 296 13.02 13.85 -15.53
C GLY A 296 11.94 14.37 -16.48
N LYS A 297 11.71 15.69 -16.42
CA LYS A 297 10.69 16.38 -17.20
C LYS A 297 10.87 16.14 -18.69
N GLY A 298 9.90 15.49 -19.33
CA GLY A 298 9.91 15.26 -20.77
C GLY A 298 8.68 14.49 -21.24
N LYS A 299 8.12 14.92 -22.37
CA LYS A 299 6.99 14.28 -23.03
C LYS A 299 7.44 13.49 -24.25
N LEU A 300 6.60 12.58 -24.73
CA LEU A 300 6.78 12.00 -26.05
C LEU A 300 6.62 13.04 -27.15
N LEU A 301 7.47 12.95 -28.18
CA LEU A 301 7.24 13.64 -29.44
C LEU A 301 5.97 13.07 -30.10
N LEU A 302 5.09 13.93 -30.61
CA LEU A 302 3.84 13.48 -31.27
C LEU A 302 4.08 12.44 -32.37
N LYS A 303 5.16 12.59 -33.14
CA LYS A 303 5.56 11.64 -34.19
C LYS A 303 5.94 10.24 -33.67
N MET A 304 6.08 10.06 -32.36
CA MET A 304 6.46 8.81 -31.69
C MET A 304 5.29 8.09 -31.04
N TYR A 305 4.07 8.63 -31.11
CA TYR A 305 2.90 8.05 -30.44
C TYR A 305 2.59 6.62 -30.93
N SER A 306 2.61 6.39 -32.25
CA SER A 306 2.43 5.04 -32.81
C SER A 306 3.57 4.11 -32.40
N THR A 307 4.82 4.55 -32.50
CA THR A 307 5.98 3.74 -32.12
C THR A 307 5.94 3.36 -30.64
N TRP A 308 5.49 4.26 -29.76
CA TRP A 308 5.32 3.97 -28.34
C TRP A 308 4.20 2.97 -28.05
N ALA A 309 3.11 3.00 -28.84
CA ALA A 309 2.09 1.96 -28.78
C ALA A 309 2.63 0.59 -29.24
N ASP A 310 3.39 0.57 -30.33
CA ASP A 310 4.04 -0.65 -30.84
C ASP A 310 5.09 -1.20 -29.87
N TYR A 311 5.74 -0.34 -29.09
CA TYR A 311 6.69 -0.75 -28.03
C TYR A 311 6.00 -1.60 -26.95
N HIS A 312 4.78 -1.23 -26.54
CA HIS A 312 3.99 -2.02 -25.60
C HIS A 312 3.52 -3.35 -26.23
N VAL A 313 3.11 -3.33 -27.50
CA VAL A 313 2.77 -4.56 -28.24
C VAL A 313 3.97 -5.51 -28.31
N ARG A 314 5.18 -4.99 -28.60
CA ARG A 314 6.41 -5.77 -28.63
C ARG A 314 6.78 -6.34 -27.27
N PHE A 315 6.60 -5.59 -26.19
CA PHE A 315 6.76 -6.11 -24.84
C PHE A 315 5.87 -7.32 -24.56
N ILE A 316 4.56 -7.21 -24.83
CA ILE A 316 3.60 -8.31 -24.62
C ILE A 316 3.98 -9.53 -25.45
N LYS A 317 4.30 -9.34 -26.73
CA LYS A 317 4.70 -10.44 -27.62
C LYS A 317 6.00 -11.10 -27.17
N SER A 318 7.00 -10.32 -26.77
CA SER A 318 8.29 -10.83 -26.31
C SER A 318 8.14 -11.67 -25.05
N TYR A 319 7.36 -11.22 -24.06
CA TYR A 319 7.05 -12.06 -22.89
C TYR A 319 6.21 -13.30 -23.26
N GLY A 320 5.36 -13.20 -24.29
CA GLY A 320 4.62 -14.33 -24.85
C GLY A 320 5.55 -15.42 -25.43
N GLU A 321 6.69 -15.06 -26.02
CA GLU A 321 7.72 -16.01 -26.47
C GLU A 321 8.35 -16.80 -25.31
N HIS A 322 8.28 -16.24 -24.10
CA HIS A 322 8.64 -16.90 -22.86
C HIS A 322 7.45 -17.60 -22.17
N ASN A 323 6.30 -17.76 -22.83
CA ASN A 323 5.07 -18.34 -22.24
C ASN A 323 4.54 -17.56 -21.03
N ILE A 324 4.70 -16.24 -21.02
CA ILE A 324 4.10 -15.36 -20.02
C ILE A 324 3.04 -14.49 -20.70
N THR A 325 1.81 -14.59 -20.21
CA THR A 325 0.68 -13.79 -20.69
C THR A 325 0.31 -12.73 -19.66
N PHE A 326 -0.20 -11.59 -20.15
CA PHE A 326 -0.67 -10.50 -19.31
C PHE A 326 -2.20 -10.46 -19.26
N TRP A 327 -2.73 -10.07 -18.11
CA TRP A 327 -4.12 -9.68 -17.92
C TRP A 327 -4.36 -8.25 -18.41
N GLY A 328 -3.41 -7.34 -18.18
CA GLY A 328 -3.59 -5.95 -18.56
C GLY A 328 -2.31 -5.11 -18.63
N LEU A 329 -2.51 -3.84 -18.93
CA LEU A 329 -1.48 -2.80 -19.00
C LEU A 329 -2.01 -1.52 -18.35
N THR A 330 -1.15 -0.77 -17.68
CA THR A 330 -1.43 0.64 -17.40
C THR A 330 -0.88 1.51 -18.53
N THR A 331 -1.44 2.70 -18.71
CA THR A 331 -1.07 3.57 -19.84
C THR A 331 0.28 4.26 -19.66
N GLN A 332 0.73 4.45 -18.42
CA GLN A 332 2.03 5.03 -18.04
C GLN A 332 2.12 5.02 -16.51
N ASN A 333 3.24 4.63 -15.90
CA ASN A 333 3.50 4.86 -14.48
C ASN A 333 3.63 6.36 -14.20
N GLU A 334 2.84 6.89 -13.27
CA GLU A 334 2.90 8.27 -12.75
C GLU A 334 3.08 9.31 -13.87
N PRO A 335 2.13 9.42 -14.82
CA PRO A 335 2.22 10.35 -15.95
C PRO A 335 2.48 11.80 -15.54
N THR A 336 2.15 12.20 -14.31
CA THR A 336 2.40 13.56 -13.83
C THR A 336 3.86 13.82 -13.49
N ASP A 337 4.64 12.80 -13.15
CA ASP A 337 6.04 12.93 -12.79
C ASP A 337 6.90 13.43 -13.94
N GLY A 338 6.62 12.97 -15.17
CA GLY A 338 7.29 13.46 -16.37
C GLY A 338 6.82 14.85 -16.85
N LEU A 339 5.71 15.38 -16.31
CA LEU A 339 5.33 16.79 -16.47
C LEU A 339 6.04 17.69 -15.46
N GLY A 340 6.23 17.17 -14.25
CA GLY A 340 7.00 17.77 -13.18
C GLY A 340 8.50 17.72 -13.44
N GLY A 341 9.27 18.41 -12.60
CA GLY A 341 10.73 18.33 -12.57
C GLY A 341 11.25 17.93 -11.19
N LEU A 342 10.39 17.32 -10.37
CA LEU A 342 10.68 16.98 -8.97
C LEU A 342 11.35 15.61 -8.84
N VAL A 343 11.09 14.72 -9.79
CA VAL A 343 11.72 13.40 -9.84
C VAL A 343 12.77 13.34 -10.95
N ASN A 344 13.81 12.55 -10.74
CA ASN A 344 14.89 12.36 -11.71
C ASN A 344 15.17 10.87 -11.96
N PHE A 345 14.11 10.08 -12.01
CA PHE A 345 14.12 8.70 -12.48
C PHE A 345 13.33 8.57 -13.79
N ASN A 346 13.25 7.36 -14.34
CA ASN A 346 12.54 7.05 -15.59
C ASN A 346 11.10 7.58 -15.54
N ALA A 347 10.74 8.45 -16.48
CA ALA A 347 9.41 9.08 -16.50
C ALA A 347 8.99 9.45 -17.93
N VAL A 348 7.68 9.49 -18.21
CA VAL A 348 7.10 10.10 -19.41
C VAL A 348 5.94 11.00 -19.00
N GLY A 349 6.01 12.27 -19.38
CA GLY A 349 5.00 13.26 -19.05
C GLY A 349 3.79 13.17 -19.97
N TRP A 350 2.59 13.09 -19.38
CA TRP A 350 1.31 13.17 -20.09
C TRP A 350 0.39 14.17 -19.42
N THR A 351 -0.37 14.94 -20.20
CA THR A 351 -1.65 15.46 -19.69
C THR A 351 -2.73 14.43 -19.94
N SER A 352 -3.86 14.52 -19.24
CA SER A 352 -5.01 13.64 -19.47
C SER A 352 -5.49 13.69 -20.94
N GLU A 353 -5.47 14.86 -21.58
CA GLU A 353 -5.90 15.01 -22.98
C GLU A 353 -4.90 14.42 -23.98
N ASP A 354 -3.59 14.57 -23.74
CA ASP A 354 -2.56 13.94 -24.57
C ASP A 354 -2.62 12.40 -24.41
N GLN A 355 -2.85 11.92 -23.19
CA GLN A 355 -3.02 10.50 -22.89
C GLN A 355 -4.28 9.93 -23.57
N ALA A 356 -5.41 10.64 -23.52
CA ALA A 356 -6.64 10.26 -24.22
C ALA A 356 -6.42 10.09 -25.72
N LYS A 357 -5.79 11.08 -26.38
CA LYS A 357 -5.46 10.99 -27.81
C LYS A 357 -4.56 9.80 -28.13
N TRP A 358 -3.53 9.56 -27.32
CA TRP A 358 -2.66 8.40 -27.51
C TRP A 358 -3.42 7.09 -27.35
N ILE A 359 -4.30 6.98 -26.35
CA ILE A 359 -5.15 5.81 -26.14
C ILE A 359 -6.04 5.56 -27.37
N GLY A 360 -6.85 6.54 -27.75
CA GLY A 360 -7.87 6.37 -28.78
C GLY A 360 -7.32 6.21 -30.19
N GLN A 361 -6.23 6.93 -30.52
CA GLN A 361 -5.72 7.02 -31.89
C GLN A 361 -4.54 6.10 -32.17
N HIS A 362 -3.84 5.61 -31.13
CA HIS A 362 -2.62 4.82 -31.29
C HIS A 362 -2.64 3.53 -30.47
N PHE A 363 -2.73 3.61 -29.14
CA PHE A 363 -2.55 2.46 -28.25
C PHE A 363 -3.66 1.43 -28.36
N GLY A 364 -4.93 1.83 -28.22
CA GLY A 364 -6.09 0.96 -28.39
C GLY A 364 -6.12 0.26 -29.75
N PRO A 365 -6.03 1.02 -30.86
CA PRO A 365 -5.93 0.44 -32.20
C PRO A 365 -4.74 -0.52 -32.37
N ALA A 366 -3.56 -0.19 -31.84
CA ALA A 366 -2.39 -1.06 -31.93
C ALA A 366 -2.60 -2.40 -31.22
N LEU A 367 -3.21 -2.39 -30.03
CA LEU A 367 -3.57 -3.62 -29.31
C LEU A 367 -4.55 -4.47 -30.14
N HIS A 368 -5.64 -3.87 -30.64
CA HIS A 368 -6.64 -4.60 -31.44
C HIS A 368 -6.08 -5.17 -32.74
N ASN A 369 -5.31 -4.38 -33.49
CA ASN A 369 -4.69 -4.79 -34.75
C ASN A 369 -3.68 -5.93 -34.55
N ASN A 370 -3.15 -6.10 -33.34
CA ASN A 370 -2.24 -7.16 -32.97
C ASN A 370 -2.91 -8.32 -32.20
N SER A 371 -4.24 -8.43 -32.22
CA SER A 371 -5.02 -9.45 -31.50
C SER A 371 -4.87 -9.42 -29.97
N LEU A 372 -4.49 -8.26 -29.42
CA LEU A 372 -4.32 -8.00 -27.98
C LEU A 372 -5.46 -7.17 -27.39
N GLY A 373 -6.55 -6.94 -28.12
CA GLY A 373 -7.72 -6.18 -27.64
C GLY A 373 -8.50 -6.81 -26.48
N HIS A 374 -8.10 -8.00 -26.02
CA HIS A 374 -8.64 -8.64 -24.82
C HIS A 374 -7.94 -8.18 -23.53
N LEU A 375 -6.80 -7.49 -23.64
CA LEU A 375 -6.07 -6.97 -22.48
C LEU A 375 -6.85 -5.85 -21.82
N THR A 376 -6.89 -5.89 -20.49
CA THR A 376 -7.40 -4.78 -19.67
C THR A 376 -6.47 -3.57 -19.79
N VAL A 377 -7.03 -2.40 -20.10
CA VAL A 377 -6.28 -1.13 -20.10
C VAL A 377 -6.70 -0.29 -18.91
N MET A 378 -5.73 0.08 -18.09
CA MET A 378 -5.92 0.91 -16.90
C MET A 378 -5.29 2.29 -17.12
N ILE A 379 -6.08 3.35 -16.93
CA ILE A 379 -5.61 4.73 -17.04
C ILE A 379 -5.14 5.27 -15.69
N LEU A 380 -4.58 6.48 -15.69
CA LEU A 380 -3.99 7.16 -14.52
C LEU A 380 -2.67 6.53 -14.03
N ASP A 381 -2.72 5.46 -13.23
CA ASP A 381 -1.56 4.81 -12.57
C ASP A 381 -0.70 5.83 -11.81
N ASP A 382 -1.39 6.67 -11.02
CA ASP A 382 -0.86 7.80 -10.27
C ASP A 382 -1.76 8.09 -9.05
N ASN A 383 -1.43 9.10 -8.27
CA ASN A 383 -2.04 9.43 -7.00
C ASN A 383 -3.51 9.86 -7.11
N ARG A 384 -4.31 9.50 -6.08
CA ARG A 384 -5.76 9.76 -6.06
C ARG A 384 -6.19 11.22 -6.13
N PHE A 385 -5.31 12.18 -5.82
CA PHE A 385 -5.65 13.61 -5.90
C PHE A 385 -5.96 14.10 -7.32
N LEU A 386 -5.60 13.31 -8.34
CA LEU A 386 -5.90 13.57 -9.75
C LEU A 386 -7.35 13.17 -10.12
N LEU A 387 -8.04 12.47 -9.22
CA LEU A 387 -9.43 12.05 -9.40
C LEU A 387 -10.42 13.15 -8.97
N PRO A 388 -11.62 13.19 -9.58
CA PRO A 388 -12.06 12.40 -10.74
C PRO A 388 -11.59 12.98 -12.09
N LYS A 389 -10.98 14.17 -12.07
CA LYS A 389 -10.76 14.98 -13.29
C LYS A 389 -9.96 14.24 -14.37
N TRP A 390 -8.89 13.55 -14.02
CA TRP A 390 -8.08 12.83 -15.01
C TRP A 390 -8.87 11.76 -15.76
N VAL A 391 -9.78 11.07 -15.04
CA VAL A 391 -10.67 10.05 -15.61
C VAL A 391 -11.73 10.72 -16.49
N ASP A 392 -12.35 11.80 -16.00
CA ASP A 392 -13.35 12.56 -16.77
C ASP A 392 -12.79 13.04 -18.11
N ASP A 393 -11.57 13.58 -18.12
CA ASP A 393 -10.91 14.11 -19.32
C ASP A 393 -10.61 13.03 -20.36
N ILE A 394 -10.33 11.79 -19.93
CA ILE A 394 -10.08 10.66 -20.85
C ILE A 394 -11.39 10.06 -21.33
N MET A 395 -12.36 9.88 -20.43
CA MET A 395 -13.61 9.19 -20.75
C MET A 395 -14.58 10.05 -21.57
N ILE A 396 -14.40 11.38 -21.61
CA ILE A 396 -15.15 12.26 -22.52
C ILE A 396 -14.65 12.14 -23.99
N ASP A 397 -13.45 11.61 -24.21
CA ASP A 397 -12.93 11.33 -25.55
C ASP A 397 -13.52 10.02 -26.08
N GLY A 398 -14.39 10.15 -27.10
CA GLY A 398 -15.11 9.02 -27.69
C GLY A 398 -14.24 8.01 -28.43
N ASP A 399 -13.01 8.38 -28.80
CA ASP A 399 -12.05 7.45 -29.42
C ASP A 399 -11.29 6.67 -28.33
N ALA A 400 -11.02 7.28 -27.18
CA ALA A 400 -10.28 6.67 -26.08
C ALA A 400 -11.13 5.75 -25.20
N ALA A 401 -12.32 6.22 -24.79
CA ALA A 401 -13.19 5.56 -23.80
C ALA A 401 -13.46 4.07 -24.09
N PRO A 402 -13.70 3.62 -25.34
CA PRO A 402 -13.97 2.21 -25.63
C PRO A 402 -12.84 1.25 -25.29
N TYR A 403 -11.61 1.74 -25.15
CA TYR A 403 -10.45 0.92 -24.80
C TYR A 403 -10.18 0.85 -23.29
N VAL A 404 -10.76 1.75 -22.49
CA VAL A 404 -10.48 1.87 -21.06
C VAL A 404 -11.33 0.87 -20.27
N SER A 405 -10.69 0.10 -19.39
CA SER A 405 -11.35 -0.91 -18.57
C SER A 405 -11.40 -0.55 -17.07
N GLY A 406 -10.47 0.27 -16.60
CA GLY A 406 -10.36 0.65 -15.19
C GLY A 406 -9.39 1.78 -14.93
N VAL A 407 -9.28 2.16 -13.66
CA VAL A 407 -8.43 3.25 -13.18
C VAL A 407 -7.42 2.67 -12.19
N ALA A 408 -6.14 2.89 -12.49
CA ALA A 408 -5.01 2.52 -11.64
C ALA A 408 -4.65 3.70 -10.72
N ILE A 409 -4.42 3.43 -9.42
CA ILE A 409 -4.27 4.45 -8.39
C ILE A 409 -3.08 4.13 -7.48
N HIS A 410 -2.32 5.15 -7.08
CA HIS A 410 -1.19 5.06 -6.16
C HIS A 410 -1.50 5.73 -4.81
N TRP A 411 -0.90 5.20 -3.74
CA TRP A 411 -1.17 5.58 -2.34
C TRP A 411 -0.47 6.85 -1.85
N TYR A 412 0.65 7.25 -2.45
CA TYR A 412 1.65 8.10 -1.78
C TYR A 412 1.13 9.43 -1.23
N SER A 413 0.15 10.03 -1.91
CA SER A 413 -0.41 11.34 -1.58
C SER A 413 -1.80 11.28 -0.97
N ASP A 414 -2.23 10.12 -0.46
CA ASP A 414 -3.59 9.92 0.02
C ASP A 414 -3.98 10.86 1.17
N TRP A 415 -3.01 11.23 2.01
CA TRP A 415 -3.20 12.21 3.07
C TRP A 415 -3.60 13.61 2.57
N LEU A 416 -3.40 13.94 1.29
CA LEU A 416 -3.80 15.22 0.69
C LEU A 416 -5.25 15.24 0.22
N THR A 417 -5.87 14.08 -0.03
CA THR A 417 -7.16 14.00 -0.71
C THR A 417 -8.07 13.01 -0.02
N PRO A 418 -9.33 13.35 0.33
CA PRO A 418 -10.26 12.40 0.91
C PRO A 418 -10.63 11.26 -0.05
N THR A 419 -10.97 10.11 0.50
CA THR A 419 -11.47 8.94 -0.25
C THR A 419 -12.76 9.18 -1.01
N LEU A 420 -13.54 10.22 -0.65
CA LEU A 420 -14.73 10.64 -1.40
C LEU A 420 -14.45 10.82 -2.91
N THR A 421 -13.20 11.13 -3.29
CA THR A 421 -12.80 11.19 -4.70
C THR A 421 -12.92 9.86 -5.44
N LEU A 422 -12.73 8.73 -4.76
CA LEU A 422 -12.94 7.38 -5.29
C LEU A 422 -14.43 7.14 -5.54
N ASP A 423 -15.30 7.46 -4.57
CA ASP A 423 -16.75 7.36 -4.72
C ASP A 423 -17.25 8.22 -5.88
N LEU A 424 -16.82 9.48 -5.96
CA LEU A 424 -17.19 10.39 -7.03
C LEU A 424 -16.72 9.89 -8.41
N THR A 425 -15.55 9.23 -8.47
CA THR A 425 -15.05 8.63 -9.71
C THR A 425 -15.92 7.45 -10.13
N HIS A 426 -16.25 6.56 -9.19
CA HIS A 426 -17.13 5.42 -9.45
C HIS A 426 -18.55 5.87 -9.83
N GLU A 427 -19.12 6.87 -9.14
CA GLU A 427 -20.45 7.39 -9.46
C GLU A 427 -20.53 7.98 -10.88
N ARG A 428 -19.44 8.59 -11.37
CA ARG A 428 -19.36 9.16 -12.71
C ARG A 428 -19.09 8.12 -13.80
N HIS A 429 -18.28 7.11 -13.49
CA HIS A 429 -17.85 6.06 -14.43
C HIS A 429 -18.00 4.67 -13.80
N PRO A 430 -19.24 4.22 -13.51
CA PRO A 430 -19.48 2.98 -12.76
C PRO A 430 -19.09 1.70 -13.51
N GLU A 431 -18.86 1.79 -14.82
CA GLU A 431 -18.35 0.71 -15.67
C GLU A 431 -16.85 0.44 -15.46
N LEU A 432 -16.10 1.40 -14.89
CA LEU A 432 -14.68 1.27 -14.64
C LEU A 432 -14.44 0.70 -13.24
N PHE A 433 -13.58 -0.31 -13.14
CA PHE A 433 -13.08 -0.74 -11.82
C PHE A 433 -11.98 0.21 -11.34
N LEU A 434 -11.86 0.38 -10.02
CA LEU A 434 -10.73 1.08 -9.39
C LEU A 434 -9.76 0.05 -8.80
N LEU A 435 -8.46 0.21 -9.05
CA LEU A 435 -7.42 -0.70 -8.55
C LEU A 435 -6.25 0.10 -8.01
N TYR A 436 -5.84 -0.16 -6.76
CA TYR A 436 -4.56 0.35 -6.29
C TYR A 436 -3.44 -0.53 -6.85
N THR A 437 -2.65 0.05 -7.75
CA THR A 437 -1.60 -0.64 -8.51
C THR A 437 -0.22 -0.50 -7.88
N GLU A 438 -0.07 0.42 -6.92
CA GLU A 438 1.20 0.64 -6.23
C GLU A 438 1.01 1.32 -4.87
N ALA A 439 1.72 0.80 -3.87
CA ALA A 439 1.81 1.39 -2.55
C ALA A 439 3.08 0.93 -1.82
N CYS A 440 3.75 1.85 -1.12
CA CYS A 440 4.85 1.54 -0.22
C CYS A 440 5.03 2.56 0.90
N THR A 441 5.80 2.18 1.94
CA THR A 441 6.21 3.06 3.04
C THR A 441 7.70 3.36 2.98
N GLY A 442 8.16 4.43 3.64
CA GLY A 442 9.57 4.81 3.65
C GLY A 442 9.98 5.73 2.50
N GLN A 443 9.08 6.04 1.58
CA GLN A 443 9.30 6.92 0.43
C GLN A 443 9.73 8.33 0.81
N TRP A 444 9.30 8.86 1.96
CA TRP A 444 9.43 10.29 2.19
C TRP A 444 10.84 10.73 2.61
N PRO A 445 11.32 11.91 2.15
CA PRO A 445 12.65 12.42 2.50
C PRO A 445 12.86 12.69 3.99
N TRP A 446 11.78 12.96 4.74
CA TRP A 446 11.84 13.22 6.19
C TRP A 446 11.83 11.94 7.03
N GLU A 447 11.63 10.76 6.43
CA GLU A 447 11.79 9.48 7.12
C GLU A 447 13.29 9.12 7.17
N PRO A 448 13.93 9.18 8.36
CA PRO A 448 15.37 8.97 8.47
C PRO A 448 15.78 7.53 8.19
N LEU A 449 14.87 6.58 8.43
CA LEU A 449 15.05 5.15 8.16
C LEU A 449 14.08 4.72 7.07
N LYS A 450 14.66 4.30 5.94
CA LYS A 450 13.91 3.83 4.78
C LYS A 450 13.29 2.47 5.05
N VAL A 451 14.09 1.53 5.57
CA VAL A 451 13.61 0.26 6.13
C VAL A 451 13.54 0.35 7.65
N VAL A 452 12.40 -0.04 8.25
CA VAL A 452 12.20 -0.06 9.70
C VAL A 452 11.79 -1.46 10.13
N LEU A 453 12.76 -2.28 10.53
CA LEU A 453 12.55 -3.69 10.87
C LEU A 453 11.64 -3.84 12.10
N GLY A 454 10.47 -4.43 11.90
CA GLY A 454 9.49 -4.68 12.96
C GLY A 454 8.53 -3.50 13.20
N SER A 455 8.43 -2.55 12.28
CA SER A 455 7.48 -1.43 12.38
C SER A 455 6.03 -1.92 12.37
N TRP A 456 5.36 -1.86 13.51
CA TRP A 456 3.91 -2.13 13.57
C TRP A 456 3.09 -1.01 12.94
N THR A 457 3.54 0.24 13.07
CA THR A 457 2.86 1.40 12.47
C THR A 457 2.74 1.25 10.96
N ARG A 458 3.80 0.80 10.26
CA ARG A 458 3.72 0.55 8.80
C ARG A 458 2.73 -0.55 8.42
N ALA A 459 2.55 -1.55 9.28
CA ALA A 459 1.52 -2.58 9.10
C ALA A 459 0.10 -2.03 9.33
N GLU A 460 -0.07 -1.16 10.32
CA GLU A 460 -1.33 -0.45 10.55
C GLU A 460 -1.65 0.52 9.40
N ASP A 461 -0.64 1.15 8.79
CA ASP A 461 -0.84 2.04 7.65
C ASP A 461 -1.28 1.27 6.40
N TYR A 462 -0.65 0.12 6.10
CA TYR A 462 -1.12 -0.80 5.04
C TYR A 462 -2.56 -1.26 5.30
N ALA A 463 -2.88 -1.68 6.53
CA ALA A 463 -4.20 -2.20 6.85
C ALA A 463 -5.28 -1.11 6.82
N VAL A 464 -5.00 0.11 7.29
CA VAL A 464 -5.94 1.24 7.15
C VAL A 464 -6.19 1.52 5.69
N ASP A 465 -5.13 1.67 4.90
CA ASP A 465 -5.24 2.02 3.49
C ASP A 465 -6.06 0.98 2.72
N ILE A 466 -5.79 -0.31 2.92
CA ILE A 466 -6.57 -1.38 2.28
C ILE A 466 -8.04 -1.33 2.72
N ILE A 467 -8.33 -1.23 4.02
CA ILE A 467 -9.73 -1.19 4.51
C ILE A 467 -10.46 0.03 3.95
N GLU A 468 -9.85 1.20 4.06
CA GLU A 468 -10.40 2.47 3.62
C GLU A 468 -10.68 2.43 2.11
N ASN A 469 -9.73 1.99 1.28
CA ASN A 469 -9.93 1.91 -0.16
C ASN A 469 -11.00 0.88 -0.56
N LEU A 470 -11.04 -0.30 0.08
CA LEU A 470 -12.08 -1.30 -0.19
C LEU A 470 -13.48 -0.83 0.25
N GLU A 471 -13.59 0.10 1.21
CA GLU A 471 -14.85 0.76 1.55
C GLU A 471 -15.30 1.81 0.51
N HIS A 472 -14.47 2.09 -0.50
CA HIS A 472 -14.70 3.11 -1.53
C HIS A 472 -14.47 2.56 -2.95
N TRP A 473 -15.14 1.45 -3.28
CA TRP A 473 -15.20 0.82 -4.62
C TRP A 473 -13.90 0.27 -5.20
N VAL A 474 -12.78 0.38 -4.49
CA VAL A 474 -11.52 -0.23 -4.93
C VAL A 474 -11.64 -1.75 -4.90
N SER A 475 -11.19 -2.38 -5.98
CA SER A 475 -11.37 -3.81 -6.26
C SER A 475 -10.11 -4.64 -5.99
N GLY A 476 -9.02 -4.03 -5.52
CA GLY A 476 -7.78 -4.74 -5.21
C GLY A 476 -6.65 -3.80 -4.85
N TRP A 477 -5.53 -4.36 -4.41
CA TRP A 477 -4.41 -3.59 -3.89
C TRP A 477 -3.07 -4.29 -4.15
N THR A 478 -2.11 -3.55 -4.69
CA THR A 478 -0.81 -4.10 -5.10
C THR A 478 0.31 -3.40 -4.34
N ASP A 479 1.06 -4.18 -3.56
CA ASP A 479 2.29 -3.74 -2.89
C ASP A 479 3.35 -3.36 -3.92
N TRP A 480 4.35 -2.60 -3.49
CA TRP A 480 5.46 -2.24 -4.35
C TRP A 480 6.48 -3.37 -4.54
N ASN A 481 7.68 -3.23 -4.00
CA ASN A 481 8.72 -4.23 -4.18
C ASN A 481 8.43 -5.49 -3.35
N LEU A 482 8.36 -6.65 -4.00
CA LEU A 482 8.23 -7.95 -3.31
C LEU A 482 9.35 -8.20 -2.29
N ALA A 483 10.57 -7.75 -2.55
CA ALA A 483 11.64 -7.84 -1.56
C ALA A 483 12.71 -6.78 -1.79
N LEU A 484 13.24 -6.22 -0.69
CA LEU A 484 14.35 -5.28 -0.73
C LEU A 484 15.46 -5.69 0.24
N ASP A 485 16.66 -5.11 0.11
CA ASP A 485 17.72 -5.29 1.10
C ASP A 485 17.48 -4.47 2.38
N VAL A 486 18.36 -4.62 3.36
CA VAL A 486 18.30 -3.85 4.63
C VAL A 486 18.43 -2.34 4.48
N LYS A 487 18.78 -1.82 3.29
CA LYS A 487 18.81 -0.39 2.98
C LYS A 487 17.55 0.08 2.26
N GLY A 488 16.77 -0.83 1.70
CA GLY A 488 15.58 -0.53 0.90
C GLY A 488 15.87 -0.41 -0.60
N GLY A 489 16.90 -1.10 -1.11
CA GLY A 489 17.28 -1.09 -2.52
C GLY A 489 17.52 -2.49 -3.11
N PRO A 490 18.24 -2.60 -4.25
CA PRO A 490 18.92 -1.52 -4.97
C PRO A 490 17.95 -0.53 -5.64
N ASN A 491 18.38 0.71 -5.80
CA ASN A 491 17.65 1.78 -6.49
C ASN A 491 18.69 2.78 -7.02
N TRP A 492 18.73 3.03 -8.33
CA TRP A 492 19.84 3.74 -8.97
C TRP A 492 19.91 5.23 -8.62
N ILE A 493 18.80 5.82 -8.19
CA ILE A 493 18.76 7.21 -7.67
C ILE A 493 18.76 7.28 -6.14
N LYS A 494 18.84 6.15 -5.44
CA LYS A 494 18.77 6.04 -3.97
C LYS A 494 17.43 6.48 -3.37
N ASN A 495 16.33 6.32 -4.11
CA ASN A 495 14.96 6.49 -3.63
C ASN A 495 14.49 5.24 -2.86
N PHE A 496 15.21 4.90 -1.78
CA PHE A 496 14.94 3.67 -1.03
C PHE A 496 13.62 3.74 -0.26
N VAL A 497 12.97 2.58 -0.11
CA VAL A 497 11.69 2.39 0.60
C VAL A 497 11.73 1.11 1.44
N ASP A 498 10.68 0.82 2.21
CA ASP A 498 10.50 -0.46 2.90
C ASP A 498 9.81 -1.50 1.99
N SER A 499 9.82 -2.75 2.40
CA SER A 499 9.13 -3.86 1.73
C SER A 499 8.66 -4.86 2.78
N PRO A 500 7.54 -5.59 2.57
CA PRO A 500 7.09 -6.63 3.50
C PRO A 500 8.13 -7.74 3.75
N ILE A 501 9.06 -7.97 2.82
CA ILE A 501 10.20 -8.87 3.02
C ILE A 501 11.53 -8.13 2.83
N ILE A 502 12.37 -8.18 3.86
CA ILE A 502 13.71 -7.58 3.85
C ILE A 502 14.78 -8.66 3.86
N ILE A 503 15.69 -8.64 2.89
CA ILE A 503 16.75 -9.62 2.70
C ILE A 503 18.06 -9.12 3.31
N ASN A 504 18.68 -9.96 4.14
CA ASN A 504 20.02 -9.76 4.69
C ASN A 504 20.94 -10.89 4.22
N ALA A 505 21.30 -10.86 2.94
CA ALA A 505 22.13 -11.87 2.31
C ALA A 505 23.47 -12.14 3.05
N PRO A 506 24.20 -11.13 3.57
CA PRO A 506 25.42 -11.38 4.35
C PRO A 506 25.21 -12.22 5.62
N LYS A 507 24.00 -12.20 6.20
CA LYS A 507 23.64 -13.04 7.35
C LYS A 507 22.99 -14.36 6.96
N GLY A 508 22.69 -14.58 5.69
CA GLY A 508 21.91 -15.74 5.25
C GLY A 508 20.49 -15.74 5.83
N GLU A 509 19.89 -14.55 6.00
CA GLU A 509 18.57 -14.36 6.60
C GLU A 509 17.68 -13.49 5.69
N PHE A 510 16.37 -13.67 5.79
CA PHE A 510 15.40 -12.63 5.42
C PHE A 510 14.39 -12.43 6.56
N TYR A 511 13.71 -11.30 6.53
CA TYR A 511 12.81 -10.85 7.58
C TYR A 511 11.43 -10.59 7.00
N LYS A 512 10.42 -11.31 7.49
CA LYS A 512 9.02 -10.96 7.25
C LYS A 512 8.63 -9.84 8.19
N GLN A 513 8.35 -8.68 7.63
CA GLN A 513 7.93 -7.48 8.36
C GLN A 513 6.48 -7.63 8.86
N PRO A 514 6.04 -6.86 9.87
CA PRO A 514 4.63 -6.78 10.24
C PRO A 514 3.68 -6.52 9.05
N MET A 515 4.11 -5.76 8.04
CA MET A 515 3.35 -5.52 6.81
C MET A 515 2.94 -6.82 6.09
N TYR A 516 3.82 -7.84 6.05
CA TYR A 516 3.52 -9.13 5.45
C TYR A 516 2.32 -9.81 6.13
N TYR A 517 2.24 -9.73 7.45
CA TYR A 517 1.14 -10.32 8.21
C TYR A 517 -0.13 -9.49 8.10
N ALA A 518 -0.04 -8.16 8.03
CA ALA A 518 -1.20 -7.31 7.75
C ALA A 518 -1.80 -7.63 6.37
N LEU A 519 -0.98 -7.79 5.33
CA LEU A 519 -1.42 -8.19 4.00
C LEU A 519 -2.12 -9.55 3.99
N ALA A 520 -1.67 -10.49 4.81
CA ALA A 520 -2.29 -11.81 4.92
C ALA A 520 -3.79 -11.67 5.28
N HIS A 521 -4.17 -10.70 6.13
CA HIS A 521 -5.55 -10.53 6.66
C HIS A 521 -6.58 -10.24 5.57
N PHE A 522 -6.11 -9.80 4.40
CA PHE A 522 -6.90 -9.56 3.20
C PHE A 522 -6.68 -10.68 2.19
N THR A 523 -5.42 -10.89 1.79
CA THR A 523 -5.07 -11.79 0.67
C THR A 523 -5.53 -13.23 0.86
N LYS A 524 -5.40 -13.81 2.06
CA LYS A 524 -5.85 -15.18 2.35
C LYS A 524 -7.36 -15.32 2.51
N PHE A 525 -8.06 -14.23 2.75
CA PHE A 525 -9.49 -14.25 3.07
C PHE A 525 -10.37 -13.68 1.97
N LEU A 526 -9.81 -12.92 1.05
CA LEU A 526 -10.51 -12.25 -0.04
C LEU A 526 -9.99 -12.75 -1.39
N PRO A 527 -10.23 -14.04 -1.75
CA PRO A 527 -9.90 -14.54 -3.08
C PRO A 527 -10.67 -13.75 -4.15
N GLU A 528 -10.19 -13.83 -5.39
CA GLU A 528 -10.87 -13.25 -6.54
C GLU A 528 -12.37 -13.59 -6.56
N GLY A 529 -13.19 -12.58 -6.87
CA GLY A 529 -14.64 -12.70 -6.94
C GLY A 529 -15.35 -12.54 -5.61
N SER A 530 -14.63 -12.40 -4.50
CA SER A 530 -15.21 -11.94 -3.22
C SER A 530 -15.89 -10.59 -3.42
N ARG A 531 -17.01 -10.36 -2.75
CA ARG A 531 -17.83 -9.15 -2.91
C ARG A 531 -17.86 -8.40 -1.61
N ARG A 532 -17.59 -7.10 -1.64
CA ARG A 532 -17.82 -6.25 -0.46
C ARG A 532 -19.33 -6.20 -0.21
N VAL A 533 -19.74 -6.28 1.05
CA VAL A 533 -21.14 -6.20 1.47
C VAL A 533 -21.37 -5.05 2.44
N ALA A 534 -22.63 -4.66 2.60
CA ALA A 534 -22.97 -3.59 3.53
C ALA A 534 -22.70 -4.02 4.97
N LEU A 535 -22.31 -3.02 5.75
CA LEU A 535 -21.97 -3.18 7.14
C LEU A 535 -22.36 -1.92 7.89
N GLN A 536 -23.17 -2.08 8.93
CA GLN A 536 -23.58 -0.98 9.80
C GLN A 536 -22.84 -1.08 11.13
N SER A 537 -22.37 0.06 11.63
CA SER A 537 -21.68 0.12 12.92
C SER A 537 -22.22 1.21 13.83
N THR A 538 -22.52 0.86 15.08
CA THR A 538 -22.99 1.78 16.11
C THR A 538 -22.04 1.77 17.31
N TYR A 539 -21.55 2.94 17.71
CA TYR A 539 -20.60 3.08 18.83
C TYR A 539 -21.31 3.54 20.10
N THR A 540 -20.92 2.96 21.24
CA THR A 540 -21.35 3.42 22.56
C THR A 540 -20.14 3.97 23.34
N GLY A 541 -20.10 5.30 23.58
CA GLY A 541 -19.21 5.87 24.62
C GLY A 541 -17.91 6.60 24.24
N GLY A 542 -17.65 7.02 23.00
CA GLY A 542 -16.48 7.89 22.71
C GLY A 542 -15.86 7.71 21.32
N THR A 543 -14.78 8.46 21.03
CA THR A 543 -14.26 8.74 19.67
C THR A 543 -13.94 7.51 18.81
N THR A 544 -14.31 7.64 17.53
CA THR A 544 -14.39 6.61 16.48
C THR A 544 -13.13 6.42 15.64
N SER A 545 -12.15 7.32 15.73
CA SER A 545 -11.13 7.50 14.67
C SER A 545 -10.01 6.47 14.62
N SER A 546 -10.06 5.42 15.45
CA SER A 546 -8.97 4.45 15.58
C SER A 546 -9.36 3.01 15.24
N LEU A 547 -10.63 2.78 14.90
CA LEU A 547 -11.11 1.48 14.45
C LEU A 547 -11.48 1.56 12.96
N SER A 548 -11.03 0.57 12.20
CA SER A 548 -11.39 0.40 10.79
C SER A 548 -11.88 -1.03 10.58
N HIS A 549 -12.94 -1.20 9.81
CA HIS A 549 -13.55 -2.51 9.60
C HIS A 549 -14.35 -2.56 8.30
N THR A 550 -14.42 -3.74 7.70
CA THR A 550 -15.09 -3.98 6.40
C THR A 550 -15.48 -5.46 6.28
N ALA A 551 -16.55 -5.75 5.52
CA ALA A 551 -17.07 -7.10 5.37
C ALA A 551 -17.26 -7.51 3.90
N PHE A 552 -17.12 -8.82 3.67
CA PHE A 552 -17.19 -9.43 2.36
C PHE A 552 -17.93 -10.78 2.40
N VAL A 553 -18.44 -11.19 1.24
CA VAL A 553 -18.87 -12.56 0.97
C VAL A 553 -17.97 -13.15 -0.12
N ARG A 554 -17.37 -14.29 0.18
CA ARG A 554 -16.52 -15.07 -0.74
C ARG A 554 -17.37 -15.81 -1.78
N PRO A 555 -16.79 -16.24 -2.91
CA PRO A 555 -17.49 -17.08 -3.89
C PRO A 555 -18.00 -18.43 -3.34
N ASP A 556 -17.42 -18.91 -2.24
CA ASP A 556 -17.85 -20.11 -1.52
C ASP A 556 -18.92 -19.83 -0.44
N ASN A 557 -19.55 -18.66 -0.49
CA ASN A 557 -20.56 -18.14 0.46
C ASN A 557 -20.07 -17.91 1.90
N THR A 558 -18.76 -18.00 2.15
CA THR A 558 -18.19 -17.64 3.46
C THR A 558 -18.27 -16.12 3.66
N THR A 559 -18.74 -15.68 4.82
CA THR A 559 -18.67 -14.27 5.22
C THR A 559 -17.36 -13.98 5.93
N VAL A 560 -16.73 -12.86 5.57
CA VAL A 560 -15.44 -12.40 6.10
C VAL A 560 -15.62 -11.00 6.65
N LEU A 561 -15.06 -10.75 7.84
CA LEU A 561 -15.03 -9.43 8.48
C LEU A 561 -13.62 -9.15 8.96
N VAL A 562 -13.06 -8.00 8.56
CA VAL A 562 -11.73 -7.55 9.00
C VAL A 562 -11.91 -6.39 9.97
N PHE A 563 -11.18 -6.41 11.08
CA PHE A 563 -11.08 -5.35 12.08
C PHE A 563 -9.63 -4.89 12.22
N LEU A 564 -9.42 -3.60 12.39
CA LEU A 564 -8.17 -3.02 12.81
C LEU A 564 -8.42 -2.02 13.93
N ASN A 565 -7.87 -2.27 15.11
CA ASN A 565 -7.83 -1.33 16.23
C ASN A 565 -6.43 -0.72 16.32
N LYS A 566 -6.28 0.54 15.92
CA LYS A 566 -5.07 1.38 16.09
C LYS A 566 -5.07 2.15 17.41
N GLY A 567 -6.15 2.05 18.17
CA GLY A 567 -6.34 2.74 19.44
C GLY A 567 -5.44 2.18 20.54
N HIS A 568 -5.48 2.86 21.69
CA HIS A 568 -4.73 2.46 22.88
C HIS A 568 -5.57 1.67 23.89
N ASP A 569 -6.88 1.58 23.65
CA ASP A 569 -7.85 0.92 24.52
C ASP A 569 -8.47 -0.28 23.80
N ALA A 570 -8.73 -1.34 24.57
CA ALA A 570 -9.45 -2.51 24.07
C ALA A 570 -10.92 -2.15 23.82
N MET A 571 -11.50 -2.69 22.76
CA MET A 571 -12.91 -2.48 22.42
C MET A 571 -13.67 -3.79 22.46
N THR A 572 -14.85 -3.81 23.07
CA THR A 572 -15.76 -4.97 22.98
C THR A 572 -16.74 -4.74 21.83
N ALA A 573 -16.61 -5.54 20.78
CA ALA A 573 -17.47 -5.54 19.61
C ALA A 573 -18.51 -6.66 19.70
N ARG A 574 -19.78 -6.34 19.41
CA ARG A 574 -20.85 -7.31 19.13
C ARG A 574 -21.03 -7.39 17.62
N ILE A 575 -20.63 -8.51 17.04
CA ILE A 575 -20.82 -8.82 15.63
C ILE A 575 -22.15 -9.54 15.48
N SER A 576 -23.00 -9.05 14.57
CA SER A 576 -24.32 -9.60 14.27
C SER A 576 -24.44 -9.91 12.78
N ASP A 577 -24.94 -11.10 12.48
CA ASP A 577 -25.34 -11.52 11.14
C ASP A 577 -26.69 -12.23 11.27
N LYS A 578 -27.72 -11.71 10.60
CA LYS A 578 -29.11 -12.21 10.71
C LYS A 578 -29.25 -13.70 10.41
N ARG A 579 -28.29 -14.28 9.71
CA ARG A 579 -28.32 -15.67 9.26
C ARG A 579 -27.71 -16.64 10.27
N VAL A 580 -26.84 -16.17 11.18
CA VAL A 580 -26.12 -17.02 12.15
C VAL A 580 -26.21 -16.56 13.61
N GLY A 581 -26.62 -15.33 13.89
CA GLY A 581 -26.80 -14.79 15.24
C GLY A 581 -25.76 -13.74 15.62
N GLN A 582 -25.33 -13.74 16.88
CA GLN A 582 -24.46 -12.73 17.47
C GLN A 582 -23.21 -13.32 18.13
N LEU A 583 -22.07 -12.65 18.01
CA LEU A 583 -20.79 -13.03 18.61
C LEU A 583 -20.14 -11.79 19.23
N ASN A 584 -19.73 -11.90 20.50
CA ASN A 584 -18.98 -10.82 21.17
C ASN A 584 -17.47 -11.10 21.09
N LEU A 585 -16.70 -10.10 20.70
CA LEU A 585 -15.26 -10.16 20.54
C LEU A 585 -14.61 -8.96 21.22
N THR A 586 -13.53 -9.20 21.96
CA THR A 586 -12.65 -8.11 22.42
C THR A 586 -11.55 -7.88 21.39
N VAL A 587 -11.49 -6.67 20.84
CA VAL A 587 -10.46 -6.21 19.91
C VAL A 587 -9.44 -5.40 20.69
N GLU A 588 -8.32 -6.04 21.02
CA GLU A 588 -7.22 -5.43 21.78
C GLU A 588 -6.58 -4.24 21.03
N PRO A 589 -5.91 -3.32 21.74
CA PRO A 589 -5.16 -2.22 21.13
C PRO A 589 -4.14 -2.71 20.10
N HIS A 590 -3.89 -1.93 19.05
CA HIS A 590 -2.88 -2.21 18.04
C HIS A 590 -2.95 -3.64 17.49
N THR A 591 -4.15 -4.06 17.10
CA THR A 591 -4.46 -5.43 16.68
C THR A 591 -5.30 -5.42 15.42
N ILE A 592 -4.98 -6.32 14.50
CA ILE A 592 -5.79 -6.64 13.33
C ILE A 592 -6.38 -8.04 13.51
N ILE A 593 -7.68 -8.19 13.24
CA ILE A 593 -8.41 -9.43 13.36
C ILE A 593 -9.16 -9.69 12.06
N THR A 594 -9.09 -10.91 11.53
CA THR A 594 -10.01 -11.37 10.47
C THR A 594 -10.88 -12.49 11.01
N MET A 595 -12.19 -12.32 10.88
CA MET A 595 -13.19 -13.34 11.16
C MET A 595 -13.70 -13.94 9.86
N ALA A 596 -13.92 -15.25 9.83
CA ALA A 596 -14.54 -15.93 8.70
C ALA A 596 -15.50 -17.02 9.18
N TRP A 597 -16.74 -17.03 8.69
CA TRP A 597 -17.77 -18.01 9.06
C TRP A 597 -18.62 -18.44 7.87
N LYS A 598 -19.13 -19.67 7.98
CA LYS A 598 -20.16 -20.20 7.08
C LYS A 598 -21.54 -19.82 7.60
N VAL A 599 -22.48 -19.76 6.67
CA VAL A 599 -23.88 -19.42 6.91
C VAL A 599 -24.75 -20.63 6.65
#